data_AF-Q2NGJ7-F1
#
_entry.id   AF-Q2NGJ7-F1
#
_cell.length_a   1.000
_cell.length_b   1.000
_cell.length_c   1.000
_cell.angle_alpha   90.00
_cell.angle_beta   90.00
_cell.angle_gamma   90.00
#
_symmetry.space_group_name_H-M   'P 1'
#
loop_
_entity.id
_entity.type
_entity.pdbx_description
1 polymer ?
#
loop_
_entity_poly.entity_id
_entity_poly.type
_entity_poly.pdbx_seq_one_letter_code
_entity_poly.pdbx_strand_id
1 'polypeptide(L)'
;MLNNMESIVKLDDITIKEWENGVIEFEVTDENNNPISGDAAVKLNDSTFLKGKVVNGKFSEKCSFQEIHNESYDIEVVFDGNEECNASRAYAKLYVKKIDPIIISFHDLQNAGYRLVKWININKRLPGKISINNHQISIGHLLYIFSDAVINLNNNITDDLELTGIATPRVSSENLKCNVIVSKEEIVEISEAIIVYSKENNELPSTIETSKGKIGFMNLLYTLAVVIANSSSTGLLNNVNVRPWKEIVAK
;
A
#
# COMPACT_ATOMS: atom_id res chain seq x y z
N MET A 1 31.65 -31.00 -26.73
CA MET A 1 30.68 -30.22 -25.95
C MET A 1 31.33 -28.87 -25.73
N LEU A 2 30.70 -27.77 -26.17
CA LEU A 2 31.13 -26.44 -25.75
C LEU A 2 30.82 -26.37 -24.25
N ASN A 3 31.86 -26.18 -23.43
CA ASN A 3 31.65 -25.89 -22.01
C ASN A 3 31.23 -24.43 -21.94
N ASN A 4 29.99 -24.18 -21.56
CA ASN A 4 29.54 -22.82 -21.25
C ASN A 4 30.35 -22.28 -20.06
N MET A 5 30.67 -20.99 -20.10
CA MET A 5 31.42 -20.31 -19.03
C MET A 5 30.60 -20.27 -17.74
N GLU A 6 31.28 -20.12 -16.60
CA GLU A 6 30.57 -19.83 -15.34
C GLU A 6 30.05 -18.38 -15.36
N SER A 7 28.84 -18.19 -14.83
CA SER A 7 28.31 -16.87 -14.52
C SER A 7 28.38 -16.60 -13.02
N ILE A 8 28.57 -15.33 -12.67
CA ILE A 8 28.71 -14.84 -11.31
C ILE A 8 27.68 -13.73 -11.09
N VAL A 9 26.76 -13.94 -10.14
CA VAL A 9 25.84 -12.90 -9.67
C VAL A 9 26.46 -12.21 -8.47
N LYS A 10 26.60 -10.88 -8.53
CA LYS A 10 27.04 -10.02 -7.43
C LYS A 10 25.81 -9.35 -6.83
N LEU A 11 25.45 -9.77 -5.62
CA LEU A 11 24.30 -9.29 -4.88
C LEU A 11 24.75 -8.89 -3.48
N ASP A 12 24.46 -7.64 -3.12
CA ASP A 12 24.67 -7.12 -1.76
C ASP A 12 23.38 -7.23 -0.93
N ASP A 13 23.52 -7.12 0.39
CA ASP A 13 22.37 -6.95 1.28
C ASP A 13 21.58 -5.69 0.90
N ILE A 14 20.26 -5.81 0.90
CA ILE A 14 19.34 -4.73 0.52
C ILE A 14 18.66 -4.21 1.77
N THR A 15 18.62 -2.90 1.95
CA THR A 15 17.81 -2.27 3.00
C THR A 15 16.71 -1.45 2.36
N ILE A 16 15.46 -1.74 2.72
CA ILE A 16 14.29 -0.97 2.32
C ILE A 16 13.67 -0.31 3.54
N LYS A 17 12.95 0.79 3.32
CA LYS A 17 12.03 1.31 4.33
C LYS A 17 10.69 0.63 4.15
N GLU A 18 10.05 0.31 5.26
CA GLU A 18 8.68 -0.21 5.26
C GLU A 18 7.77 0.71 4.44
N TRP A 19 6.77 0.15 3.75
CA TRP A 19 5.75 0.87 2.96
C TRP A 19 6.24 1.70 1.76
N GLU A 20 7.55 1.80 1.53
CA GLU A 20 8.12 2.48 0.38
C GLU A 20 8.37 1.51 -0.77
N ASN A 21 8.25 2.01 -2.00
CA ASN A 21 8.80 1.30 -3.15
C ASN A 21 10.32 1.36 -3.04
N GLY A 22 11.00 0.25 -3.29
CA GLY A 22 12.45 0.24 -3.42
C GLY A 22 12.88 -0.31 -4.77
N VAL A 23 14.18 -0.50 -4.91
CA VAL A 23 14.80 -1.02 -6.13
C VAL A 23 15.61 -2.24 -5.73
N ILE A 24 15.45 -3.32 -6.50
CA ILE A 24 16.35 -4.47 -6.42
C ILE A 24 17.33 -4.35 -7.58
N GLU A 25 18.62 -4.33 -7.25
CA GLU A 25 19.70 -4.24 -8.21
C GLU A 25 20.74 -5.31 -7.92
N PHE A 26 21.29 -5.89 -8.98
CA PHE A 26 22.44 -6.79 -8.90
C PHE A 26 23.18 -6.80 -10.24
N GLU A 27 24.44 -7.24 -10.20
CA GLU A 27 25.26 -7.38 -11.39
C GLU A 27 25.49 -8.85 -11.74
N VAL A 28 25.60 -9.14 -13.04
CA VAL A 28 25.95 -10.48 -13.52
C VAL A 28 27.10 -10.40 -14.51
N THR A 29 28.15 -11.17 -14.25
CA THR A 29 29.31 -11.27 -15.15
C THR A 29 29.61 -12.74 -15.48
N ASP A 30 30.44 -12.96 -16.49
CA ASP A 30 31.15 -14.24 -16.65
C ASP A 30 32.32 -14.34 -15.63
N GLU A 31 33.02 -15.48 -15.67
CA GLU A 31 34.24 -15.76 -14.90
C GLU A 31 35.39 -14.78 -15.15
N ASN A 32 35.36 -14.02 -16.25
CA ASN A 32 36.36 -13.03 -16.65
C ASN A 32 35.93 -11.58 -16.31
N ASN A 33 34.81 -11.39 -15.58
CA ASN A 33 34.18 -10.11 -15.27
C ASN A 33 33.58 -9.36 -16.46
N ASN A 34 33.32 -10.01 -17.59
CA ASN A 34 32.56 -9.40 -18.67
C ASN A 34 31.07 -9.38 -18.33
N PRO A 35 30.35 -8.28 -18.59
CA PRO A 35 28.92 -8.19 -18.32
C PRO A 35 28.12 -9.13 -19.23
N ILE A 36 27.17 -9.87 -18.66
CA ILE A 36 26.32 -10.80 -19.41
C ILE A 36 24.85 -10.44 -19.32
N SER A 37 24.07 -10.86 -20.31
CA SER A 37 22.61 -10.61 -20.37
C SER A 37 21.85 -11.93 -20.34
N GLY A 38 20.63 -11.90 -19.80
CA GLY A 38 19.78 -13.09 -19.70
C GLY A 38 18.58 -12.85 -18.79
N ASP A 39 17.80 -13.89 -18.54
CA ASP A 39 16.66 -13.83 -17.66
C ASP A 39 17.08 -14.11 -16.20
N ALA A 40 16.40 -13.46 -15.27
CA ALA A 40 16.62 -13.67 -13.84
C ALA A 40 15.32 -13.64 -13.05
N ALA A 41 15.31 -14.35 -11.94
CA ALA A 41 14.25 -14.34 -10.95
C ALA A 41 14.80 -13.97 -9.57
N VAL A 42 14.06 -13.16 -8.84
CA VAL A 42 14.34 -12.84 -7.43
C VAL A 42 13.28 -13.51 -6.57
N LYS A 43 13.73 -14.21 -5.55
CA LYS A 43 12.88 -14.86 -4.56
C LYS A 43 13.11 -14.27 -3.18
N LEU A 44 12.05 -14.24 -2.39
CA LEU A 44 12.06 -13.87 -0.98
C LEU A 44 11.50 -15.05 -0.17
N ASN A 45 12.28 -15.59 0.78
CA ASN A 45 11.95 -16.78 1.55
C ASN A 45 11.40 -17.91 0.65
N ASP A 46 12.17 -18.29 -0.37
CA ASP A 46 11.87 -19.33 -1.38
C ASP A 46 10.70 -19.05 -2.34
N SER A 47 9.93 -17.98 -2.12
CA SER A 47 8.82 -17.59 -2.99
C SER A 47 9.29 -16.62 -4.08
N THR A 48 8.93 -16.88 -5.35
CA THR A 48 9.26 -15.94 -6.44
C THR A 48 8.56 -14.61 -6.22
N PHE A 49 9.36 -13.56 -6.03
CA PHE A 49 8.89 -12.21 -5.80
C PHE A 49 8.76 -11.44 -7.13
N LEU A 50 9.79 -11.50 -7.97
CA LEU A 50 9.75 -10.89 -9.30
C LEU A 50 10.63 -11.63 -10.31
N LYS A 51 10.37 -11.39 -11.59
CA LYS A 51 11.18 -11.86 -12.71
C LYS A 51 11.50 -10.67 -13.61
N GLY A 52 12.68 -10.68 -14.22
CA GLY A 52 13.09 -9.63 -15.14
C GLY A 52 14.31 -10.04 -15.96
N LYS A 53 14.93 -9.06 -16.62
CA LYS A 53 16.08 -9.26 -17.49
C LYS A 53 17.30 -8.57 -16.94
N VAL A 54 18.42 -9.26 -17.02
CA VAL A 54 19.75 -8.68 -16.92
C VAL A 54 20.12 -8.16 -18.30
N VAL A 55 20.46 -6.88 -18.40
CA VAL A 55 20.88 -6.24 -19.64
C VAL A 55 22.26 -5.63 -19.42
N ASN A 56 23.23 -6.05 -20.24
CA ASN A 56 24.62 -5.62 -20.15
C ASN A 56 25.17 -5.74 -18.72
N GLY A 57 24.97 -6.92 -18.11
CA GLY A 57 25.46 -7.25 -16.78
C GLY A 57 24.71 -6.59 -15.62
N LYS A 58 23.60 -5.89 -15.87
CA LYS A 58 22.84 -5.20 -14.83
C LYS A 58 21.38 -5.59 -14.81
N PHE A 59 20.89 -5.84 -13.60
CA PHE A 59 19.48 -5.92 -13.26
C PHE A 59 19.13 -4.71 -12.40
N SER A 60 18.00 -4.05 -12.68
CA SER A 60 17.46 -2.98 -11.83
C SER A 60 15.95 -2.90 -12.04
N GLU A 61 15.19 -3.23 -11.00
CA GLU A 61 13.72 -3.19 -11.05
C GLU A 61 13.16 -2.49 -9.81
N LYS A 62 12.25 -1.54 -10.07
CA LYS A 62 11.50 -0.86 -9.02
C LYS A 62 10.30 -1.70 -8.61
N CYS A 63 10.20 -2.03 -7.35
CA CYS A 63 9.17 -2.92 -6.81
C CYS A 63 8.48 -2.32 -5.58
N SER A 64 7.23 -2.77 -5.35
CA SER A 64 6.46 -2.46 -4.14
C SER A 64 6.74 -3.51 -3.09
N PHE A 65 7.06 -3.08 -1.88
CA PHE A 65 7.29 -3.94 -0.73
C PHE A 65 6.14 -3.85 0.29
N GLN A 66 4.95 -3.44 -0.15
CA GLN A 66 3.80 -3.26 0.74
C GLN A 66 3.28 -4.58 1.36
N GLU A 67 3.53 -5.72 0.72
CA GLU A 67 3.13 -7.06 1.19
C GLU A 67 4.25 -7.74 2.02
N ILE A 68 5.28 -6.98 2.42
CA ILE A 68 6.44 -7.45 3.17
C ILE A 68 6.36 -6.92 4.60
N HIS A 69 6.24 -7.82 5.57
CA HIS A 69 5.96 -7.48 6.98
C HIS A 69 7.04 -7.98 7.96
N ASN A 70 7.87 -8.95 7.56
CA ASN A 70 8.94 -9.44 8.43
C ASN A 70 10.09 -8.43 8.48
N GLU A 71 10.83 -8.41 9.59
CA GLU A 71 11.99 -7.53 9.75
C GLU A 71 13.12 -7.85 8.76
N SER A 72 13.17 -9.09 8.27
CA SER A 72 14.08 -9.50 7.20
C SER A 72 13.56 -10.67 6.38
N TYR A 73 14.11 -10.80 5.16
CA TYR A 73 13.86 -11.90 4.23
C TYR A 73 15.20 -12.44 3.70
N ASP A 74 15.24 -13.75 3.45
CA ASP A 74 16.30 -14.36 2.64
C ASP A 74 16.03 -14.05 1.17
N ILE A 75 17.01 -13.43 0.50
CA ILE A 75 16.98 -13.19 -0.95
C ILE A 75 17.75 -14.32 -1.63
N GLU A 76 17.12 -14.95 -2.62
CA GLU A 76 17.80 -15.75 -3.64
C GLU A 76 17.61 -15.08 -4.99
N VAL A 77 18.70 -14.75 -5.66
CA VAL A 77 18.69 -14.40 -7.09
C VAL A 77 19.09 -15.64 -7.89
N VAL A 78 18.28 -15.96 -8.89
CA VAL A 78 18.54 -17.03 -9.86
C VAL A 78 18.74 -16.38 -11.23
N PHE A 79 19.92 -16.52 -11.80
CA PHE A 79 20.19 -16.20 -13.20
C PHE A 79 20.11 -17.48 -14.02
N ASP A 80 19.27 -17.50 -15.06
CA ASP A 80 18.95 -18.73 -15.81
C ASP A 80 20.07 -19.17 -16.78
N GLY A 81 21.12 -18.37 -16.93
CA GLY A 81 22.15 -18.58 -17.94
C GLY A 81 21.75 -18.02 -19.30
N ASN A 82 22.59 -18.27 -20.31
CA ASN A 82 22.32 -17.96 -21.71
C ASN A 82 23.09 -18.95 -22.62
N GLU A 83 23.20 -18.65 -23.92
CA GLU A 83 23.93 -19.51 -24.87
C GLU A 83 25.42 -19.68 -24.52
N GLU A 84 26.01 -18.71 -23.81
CA GLU A 84 27.45 -18.63 -23.52
C GLU A 84 27.79 -19.05 -22.08
N CYS A 85 26.88 -18.82 -21.13
CA CYS A 85 27.12 -18.96 -19.70
C CYS A 85 26.08 -19.86 -19.02
N ASN A 86 26.52 -20.65 -18.06
CA ASN A 86 25.64 -21.48 -17.22
C ASN A 86 24.79 -20.62 -16.28
N ALA A 87 23.71 -21.21 -15.75
CA ALA A 87 22.91 -20.62 -14.69
C ALA A 87 23.71 -20.49 -13.37
N SER A 88 23.41 -19.47 -12.58
CA SER A 88 24.05 -19.22 -11.28
C SER A 88 23.08 -18.63 -10.26
N ARG A 89 23.51 -18.60 -8.99
CA ARG A 89 22.73 -18.12 -7.86
C ARG A 89 23.56 -17.24 -6.95
N ALA A 90 22.91 -16.27 -6.33
CA ALA A 90 23.46 -15.51 -5.22
C ALA A 90 22.42 -15.36 -4.10
N TYR A 91 22.93 -15.17 -2.88
CA TYR A 91 22.14 -15.07 -1.67
C TYR A 91 22.53 -13.81 -0.90
N ALA A 92 21.53 -13.14 -0.34
CA ALA A 92 21.71 -11.97 0.52
C ALA A 92 20.55 -11.83 1.49
N LYS A 93 20.59 -10.82 2.35
CA LYS A 93 19.48 -10.43 3.22
C LYS A 93 18.79 -9.17 2.70
N LEU A 94 17.46 -9.19 2.74
CA LEU A 94 16.64 -7.97 2.66
C LEU A 94 16.29 -7.55 4.09
N TYR A 95 16.69 -6.37 4.52
CA TYR A 95 16.30 -5.78 5.80
C TYR A 95 15.18 -4.76 5.59
N VAL A 96 14.13 -4.88 6.40
CA VAL A 96 13.03 -3.91 6.43
C VAL A 96 13.25 -2.96 7.60
N LYS A 97 13.71 -1.75 7.28
CA LYS A 97 13.83 -0.69 8.27
C LYS A 97 12.45 -0.13 8.57
N LYS A 98 11.97 -0.36 9.80
CA LYS A 98 10.80 0.32 10.36
C LYS A 98 11.02 1.82 10.27
N ILE A 99 10.02 2.53 9.75
CA ILE A 99 10.05 3.99 9.72
C ILE A 99 9.74 4.49 11.12
N ASP A 100 10.29 5.64 11.52
CA ASP A 100 9.80 6.31 12.73
C ASP A 100 8.29 6.51 12.59
N PRO A 101 7.51 6.24 13.65
CA PRO A 101 6.06 6.29 13.58
C PRO A 101 5.63 7.69 13.15
N ILE A 102 4.81 7.75 12.10
CA ILE A 102 4.26 9.02 11.63
C ILE A 102 3.05 9.32 12.50
N ILE A 103 3.25 10.19 13.49
CA ILE A 103 2.19 10.66 14.38
C ILE A 103 1.48 11.84 13.73
N ILE A 104 0.15 11.74 13.64
CA ILE A 104 -0.72 12.73 12.99
C ILE A 104 -1.72 13.22 14.02
N SER A 105 -1.71 14.53 14.25
CA SER A 105 -2.71 15.14 15.12
C SER A 105 -4.11 15.00 14.52
N PHE A 106 -5.12 14.89 15.38
CA PHE A 106 -6.50 14.85 14.93
C PHE A 106 -6.86 16.04 14.03
N HIS A 107 -6.39 17.24 14.38
CA HIS A 107 -6.59 18.45 13.58
C HIS A 107 -5.97 18.36 12.17
N ASP A 108 -4.75 17.83 12.05
CA ASP A 108 -4.12 17.64 10.74
C ASP A 108 -4.86 16.60 9.90
N LEU A 109 -5.38 15.56 10.56
CA LEU A 109 -6.20 14.54 9.94
C LEU A 109 -7.54 15.10 9.42
N GLN A 110 -8.20 15.96 10.19
CA GLN A 110 -9.40 16.69 9.75
C GLN A 110 -9.11 17.57 8.52
N ASN A 111 -8.02 18.32 8.55
CA ASN A 111 -7.58 19.14 7.41
C ASN A 111 -7.23 18.29 6.18
N ALA A 112 -6.68 17.10 6.36
CA ALA A 112 -6.45 16.15 5.28
C ALA A 112 -7.76 15.61 4.70
N GLY A 113 -8.71 15.22 5.54
CA GLY A 113 -10.07 14.81 5.13
C GLY A 113 -10.75 15.90 4.29
N TYR A 114 -10.74 17.15 4.76
CA TYR A 114 -11.31 18.29 4.04
C TYR A 114 -10.68 18.48 2.65
N ARG A 115 -9.34 18.45 2.58
CA ARG A 115 -8.61 18.61 1.32
C ARG A 115 -8.87 17.45 0.36
N LEU A 116 -8.96 16.22 0.86
CA LEU A 116 -9.27 15.04 0.06
C LEU A 116 -10.68 15.13 -0.55
N VAL A 117 -11.69 15.45 0.27
CA VAL A 117 -13.07 15.65 -0.20
C VAL A 117 -13.13 16.74 -1.27
N LYS A 118 -12.49 17.89 -1.03
CA LYS A 118 -12.41 18.99 -2.00
C LYS A 118 -11.74 18.55 -3.30
N TRP A 119 -10.62 17.83 -3.23
CA TRP A 119 -9.92 17.32 -4.40
C TRP A 119 -10.81 16.40 -5.23
N ILE A 120 -11.47 15.43 -4.61
CA ILE A 120 -12.33 14.45 -5.29
C ILE A 120 -13.52 15.15 -5.95
N ASN A 121 -14.15 16.09 -5.25
CA ASN A 121 -15.30 16.84 -5.77
C ASN A 121 -14.95 17.67 -7.02
N ILE A 122 -13.74 18.24 -7.08
CA ILE A 122 -13.24 19.05 -8.20
C ILE A 122 -12.73 18.15 -9.35
N ASN A 123 -11.87 17.19 -9.04
CA ASN A 123 -11.13 16.41 -10.03
C ASN A 123 -11.86 15.15 -10.49
N LYS A 124 -12.95 14.78 -9.81
CA LYS A 124 -13.77 13.59 -10.11
C LYS A 124 -12.94 12.30 -10.15
N ARG A 125 -11.96 12.20 -9.25
CA ARG A 125 -11.10 11.02 -9.05
C ARG A 125 -10.37 11.12 -7.72
N LEU A 126 -9.89 9.99 -7.22
CA LEU A 126 -8.94 9.97 -6.13
C LEU A 126 -7.59 10.58 -6.58
N PRO A 127 -6.85 11.27 -5.67
CA PRO A 127 -5.45 11.63 -5.92
C PRO A 127 -4.57 10.37 -6.00
N GLY A 128 -3.25 10.50 -6.06
CA GLY A 128 -2.33 9.36 -5.82
C GLY A 128 -1.84 9.32 -4.37
N LYS A 129 -1.60 10.50 -3.81
CA LYS A 129 -1.13 10.75 -2.44
C LYS A 129 -1.72 12.06 -1.92
N ILE A 130 -1.72 12.25 -0.61
CA ILE A 130 -2.00 13.55 0.03
C ILE A 130 -0.82 13.94 0.93
N SER A 131 -0.57 15.24 1.03
CA SER A 131 0.43 15.77 1.96
C SER A 131 -0.22 16.00 3.33
N ILE A 132 0.26 15.35 4.38
CA ILE A 132 -0.07 15.68 5.77
C ILE A 132 1.24 16.06 6.44
N ASN A 133 1.34 17.30 6.93
CA ASN A 133 2.61 17.90 7.34
C ASN A 133 3.65 17.75 6.22
N ASN A 134 4.84 17.22 6.53
CA ASN A 134 5.92 16.99 5.56
C ASN A 134 5.88 15.59 4.93
N HIS A 135 4.83 14.79 5.19
CA HIS A 135 4.72 13.40 4.73
C HIS A 135 3.80 13.29 3.51
N GLN A 136 4.21 12.48 2.53
CA GLN A 136 3.41 12.12 1.36
C GLN A 136 2.72 10.78 1.58
N ILE A 137 1.47 10.83 2.01
CA ILE A 137 0.71 9.66 2.47
C ILE A 137 -0.08 9.06 1.31
N SER A 138 0.04 7.76 1.11
CA SER A 138 -0.73 7.00 0.13
C SER A 138 -2.20 6.91 0.55
N ILE A 139 -3.08 6.72 -0.43
CA ILE A 139 -4.53 6.65 -0.21
C ILE A 139 -4.94 5.48 0.69
N GLY A 140 -4.25 4.33 0.60
CA GLY A 140 -4.51 3.18 1.47
C GLY A 140 -4.40 3.56 2.95
N HIS A 141 -3.28 4.17 3.34
CA HIS A 141 -3.04 4.50 4.75
C HIS A 141 -4.11 5.47 5.30
N LEU A 142 -4.71 6.32 4.45
CA LEU A 142 -5.77 7.23 4.86
C LEU A 142 -7.06 6.51 5.28
N LEU A 143 -7.45 5.43 4.58
CA LEU A 143 -8.68 4.72 4.95
C LEU A 143 -8.54 4.09 6.34
N TYR A 144 -7.38 3.49 6.64
CA TYR A 144 -7.12 2.91 7.95
C TYR A 144 -7.17 3.96 9.06
N ILE A 145 -6.38 5.03 8.95
CA ILE A 145 -6.29 6.05 10.00
C ILE A 145 -7.60 6.85 10.16
N PHE A 146 -8.39 7.06 9.10
CA PHE A 146 -9.73 7.64 9.25
C PHE A 146 -10.67 6.70 10.00
N SER A 147 -10.58 5.39 9.77
CA SER A 147 -11.37 4.39 10.51
C SER A 147 -11.00 4.37 11.99
N ASP A 148 -9.70 4.41 12.28
CA ASP A 148 -9.20 4.47 13.67
C ASP A 148 -9.63 5.77 14.37
N ALA A 149 -9.57 6.90 13.67
CA ALA A 149 -10.06 8.18 14.19
C ALA A 149 -11.57 8.19 14.45
N VAL A 150 -12.39 7.52 13.62
CA VAL A 150 -13.82 7.35 13.89
C VAL A 150 -14.05 6.58 15.19
N ILE A 151 -13.34 5.46 15.39
CA ILE A 151 -13.43 4.63 16.59
C ILE A 151 -13.01 5.43 17.83
N ASN A 152 -11.89 6.14 17.76
CA ASN A 152 -11.40 6.98 18.86
C ASN A 152 -12.39 8.09 19.22
N LEU A 153 -12.94 8.81 18.24
CA LEU A 153 -13.95 9.83 18.48
C LEU A 153 -15.22 9.26 19.12
N ASN A 154 -15.66 8.05 18.73
CA ASN A 154 -16.80 7.41 19.37
C ASN A 154 -16.56 7.12 20.86
N ASN A 155 -15.30 6.88 21.23
CA ASN A 155 -14.84 6.65 22.59
C ASN A 155 -14.42 7.93 23.33
N ASN A 156 -14.63 9.12 22.74
CA ASN A 156 -14.18 10.42 23.26
C ASN A 156 -12.64 10.54 23.42
N ILE A 157 -11.88 9.85 22.58
CA ILE A 157 -10.42 9.91 22.50
C ILE A 157 -10.04 10.82 21.34
N THR A 158 -9.24 11.85 21.62
CA THR A 158 -8.77 12.84 20.62
C THR A 158 -7.25 12.93 20.57
N ASP A 159 -6.57 11.88 21.03
CA ASP A 159 -5.12 11.79 21.01
C ASP A 159 -4.61 11.73 19.56
N ASP A 160 -3.33 12.04 19.39
CA ASP A 160 -2.67 11.91 18.10
C ASP A 160 -2.66 10.44 17.65
N LEU A 161 -2.82 10.21 16.35
CA LEU A 161 -2.91 8.88 15.76
C LEU A 161 -1.63 8.51 15.06
N GLU A 162 -1.18 7.27 15.24
CA GLU A 162 -0.09 6.69 14.47
C GLU A 162 -0.59 6.21 13.11
N LEU A 163 0.07 6.64 12.03
CA LEU A 163 -0.20 6.14 10.70
C LEU A 163 0.25 4.69 10.58
N THR A 164 -0.71 3.77 10.59
CA THR A 164 -0.45 2.36 10.27
C THR A 164 -0.40 2.19 8.75
N GLY A 165 0.71 1.64 8.25
CA GLY A 165 0.78 1.22 6.85
C GLY A 165 0.00 -0.07 6.65
N ILE A 166 -0.81 -0.12 5.59
CA ILE A 166 -1.62 -1.28 5.19
C ILE A 166 -1.70 -1.29 3.67
N ALA A 167 -1.63 -2.48 3.05
CA ALA A 167 -1.74 -2.61 1.60
C ALA A 167 -3.09 -2.12 1.08
N THR A 168 -3.08 -1.49 -0.10
CA THR A 168 -4.31 -0.99 -0.75
C THR A 168 -4.91 -2.07 -1.65
N PRO A 169 -6.23 -2.32 -1.61
CA PRO A 169 -6.85 -3.31 -2.47
C PRO A 169 -6.68 -2.96 -3.94
N ARG A 170 -6.44 -4.00 -4.75
CA ARG A 170 -6.28 -3.84 -6.21
C ARG A 170 -7.54 -3.35 -6.91
N VAL A 171 -8.70 -3.56 -6.31
CA VAL A 171 -10.01 -3.19 -6.85
C VAL A 171 -10.88 -2.51 -5.79
N SER A 172 -11.81 -1.68 -6.24
CA SER A 172 -12.90 -1.16 -5.42
C SER A 172 -14.21 -1.72 -5.97
N SER A 173 -14.92 -2.50 -5.17
CA SER A 173 -16.15 -3.17 -5.58
C SER A 173 -17.36 -2.55 -4.88
N GLU A 174 -18.30 -2.00 -5.64
CA GLU A 174 -19.47 -1.32 -5.11
C GLU A 174 -20.75 -1.76 -5.85
N ASN A 175 -21.86 -1.87 -5.13
CA ASN A 175 -23.17 -2.12 -5.74
C ASN A 175 -24.29 -1.16 -5.27
N LEU A 176 -23.93 -0.06 -4.60
CA LEU A 176 -24.88 1.00 -4.25
C LEU A 176 -25.57 1.53 -5.50
N LYS A 177 -26.92 1.53 -5.47
CA LYS A 177 -27.75 1.94 -6.61
C LYS A 177 -28.29 3.36 -6.50
N CYS A 178 -28.39 3.88 -5.29
CA CYS A 178 -28.93 5.19 -4.97
C CYS A 178 -28.28 5.74 -3.70
N ASN A 179 -28.61 6.99 -3.38
CA ASN A 179 -28.15 7.65 -2.17
C ASN A 179 -28.76 6.98 -0.93
N VAL A 180 -27.92 6.73 0.07
CA VAL A 180 -28.30 6.09 1.32
C VAL A 180 -27.85 6.93 2.51
N ILE A 181 -28.64 6.96 3.56
CA ILE A 181 -28.27 7.57 4.83
C ILE A 181 -27.67 6.46 5.70
N VAL A 182 -26.46 6.70 6.20
CA VAL A 182 -25.73 5.81 7.11
C VAL A 182 -25.65 6.51 8.46
N SER A 183 -26.12 5.84 9.53
CA SER A 183 -26.14 6.43 10.88
C SER A 183 -24.74 6.51 11.48
N LYS A 184 -24.60 7.24 12.60
CA LYS A 184 -23.36 7.27 13.38
C LYS A 184 -22.92 5.85 13.77
N GLU A 185 -23.84 5.03 14.24
CA GLU A 185 -23.58 3.65 14.67
C GLU A 185 -23.08 2.80 13.50
N GLU A 186 -23.75 2.87 12.34
CA GLU A 186 -23.31 2.16 11.13
C GLU A 186 -21.92 2.65 10.66
N ILE A 187 -21.59 3.94 10.80
CA ILE A 187 -20.26 4.46 10.48
C ILE A 187 -19.17 3.89 11.41
N VAL A 188 -19.48 3.72 12.69
CA VAL A 188 -18.57 3.07 13.65
C VAL A 188 -18.39 1.59 13.29
N GLU A 189 -19.48 0.87 13.02
CA GLU A 189 -19.44 -0.55 12.60
C GLU A 189 -18.64 -0.75 11.30
N ILE A 190 -18.82 0.13 10.31
CA ILE A 190 -18.03 0.12 9.07
C ILE A 190 -16.54 0.32 9.38
N SER A 191 -16.21 1.26 10.26
CA SER A 191 -14.82 1.57 10.63
C SER A 191 -14.17 0.40 11.36
N GLU A 192 -14.88 -0.24 12.30
CA GLU A 192 -14.42 -1.43 12.99
C GLU A 192 -14.20 -2.61 12.02
N ALA A 193 -15.13 -2.82 11.09
CA ALA A 193 -15.02 -3.87 10.07
C ALA A 193 -13.80 -3.65 9.16
N ILE A 194 -13.48 -2.39 8.80
CA ILE A 194 -12.26 -2.06 8.05
C ILE A 194 -11.01 -2.44 8.85
N ILE A 195 -10.93 -2.05 10.13
CA ILE A 195 -9.76 -2.34 10.98
C ILE A 195 -9.58 -3.86 11.17
N VAL A 196 -10.65 -4.60 11.47
CA VAL A 196 -10.61 -6.06 11.63
C VAL A 196 -10.14 -6.73 10.35
N TYR A 197 -10.77 -6.43 9.21
CA TYR A 197 -10.38 -6.99 7.92
C TYR A 197 -8.92 -6.69 7.59
N SER A 198 -8.48 -5.45 7.82
CA SER A 198 -7.12 -5.00 7.54
C SER A 198 -6.08 -5.76 8.36
N LYS A 199 -6.37 -6.03 9.63
CA LYS A 199 -5.48 -6.81 10.51
C LYS A 199 -5.43 -8.28 10.14
N GLU A 200 -6.55 -8.86 9.70
CA GLU A 200 -6.62 -10.28 9.31
C GLU A 200 -5.97 -10.56 7.96
N ASN A 201 -6.03 -9.60 7.02
CA ASN A 201 -5.61 -9.81 5.63
C ASN A 201 -4.33 -9.05 5.26
N ASN A 202 -3.83 -8.18 6.14
CA ASN A 202 -2.75 -7.21 5.85
C ASN A 202 -3.04 -6.30 4.62
N GLU A 203 -4.31 -6.19 4.23
CA GLU A 203 -4.80 -5.40 3.10
C GLU A 203 -6.14 -4.75 3.48
N LEU A 204 -6.38 -3.52 3.03
CA LEU A 204 -7.68 -2.86 3.22
C LEU A 204 -8.78 -3.56 2.42
N PRO A 205 -10.04 -3.54 2.91
CA PRO A 205 -11.13 -4.19 2.20
C PRO A 205 -11.44 -3.49 0.87
N SER A 206 -11.62 -4.29 -0.18
CA SER A 206 -12.14 -3.78 -1.47
C SER A 206 -13.58 -3.27 -1.38
N THR A 207 -14.32 -3.70 -0.35
CA THR A 207 -15.71 -3.34 -0.07
C THR A 207 -16.11 -3.70 1.37
N ILE A 208 -17.10 -3.00 1.92
CA ILE A 208 -17.81 -3.39 3.13
C ILE A 208 -19.29 -3.62 2.78
N GLU A 209 -19.82 -4.77 3.20
CA GLU A 209 -21.24 -5.10 3.02
C GLU A 209 -22.07 -4.52 4.16
N THR A 210 -23.12 -3.77 3.80
CA THR A 210 -24.05 -3.14 4.75
C THR A 210 -25.48 -3.53 4.42
N SER A 211 -26.42 -3.21 5.31
CA SER A 211 -27.86 -3.35 5.05
C SER A 211 -28.35 -2.59 3.81
N LYS A 212 -27.57 -1.60 3.35
CA LYS A 212 -27.87 -0.71 2.21
C LYS A 212 -27.21 -1.16 0.91
N GLY A 213 -26.32 -2.16 0.97
CA GLY A 213 -25.49 -2.61 -0.14
C GLY A 213 -24.00 -2.59 0.20
N LYS A 214 -23.20 -2.92 -0.80
CA LYS A 214 -21.74 -2.97 -0.76
C LYS A 214 -21.18 -1.59 -1.07
N ILE A 215 -20.46 -1.00 -0.13
CA ILE A 215 -19.75 0.28 -0.28
C ILE A 215 -18.30 -0.03 -0.63
N GLY A 216 -17.84 0.39 -1.81
CA GLY A 216 -16.48 0.06 -2.28
C GLY A 216 -15.39 0.90 -1.61
N PHE A 217 -14.15 0.41 -1.60
CA PHE A 217 -12.96 1.07 -1.06
C PHE A 217 -12.90 2.58 -1.33
N MET A 218 -13.10 3.00 -2.59
CA MET A 218 -13.00 4.43 -2.94
C MET A 218 -14.08 5.29 -2.26
N ASN A 219 -15.29 4.73 -2.11
CA ASN A 219 -16.40 5.42 -1.48
C ASN A 219 -16.32 5.36 0.04
N LEU A 220 -15.80 4.26 0.61
CA LEU A 220 -15.46 4.17 2.04
C LEU A 220 -14.48 5.28 2.42
N LEU A 221 -13.41 5.44 1.63
CA LEU A 221 -12.43 6.50 1.87
C LEU A 221 -13.04 7.89 1.77
N TYR A 222 -13.84 8.16 0.73
CA TYR A 222 -14.53 9.43 0.58
C TYR A 222 -15.49 9.71 1.74
N THR A 223 -16.28 8.70 2.13
CA THR A 223 -17.27 8.80 3.21
C THR A 223 -16.61 9.06 4.55
N LEU A 224 -15.57 8.30 4.91
CA LEU A 224 -14.85 8.53 6.17
C LEU A 224 -14.07 9.85 6.14
N ALA A 225 -13.57 10.30 4.98
CA ALA A 225 -13.00 11.64 4.86
C ALA A 225 -14.04 12.74 5.10
N VAL A 226 -15.29 12.57 4.65
CA VAL A 226 -16.40 13.49 4.97
C VAL A 226 -16.71 13.47 6.46
N VAL A 227 -16.79 12.29 7.08
CA VAL A 227 -17.04 12.14 8.53
C VAL A 227 -15.94 12.85 9.33
N ILE A 228 -14.68 12.56 9.05
CA ILE A 228 -13.54 13.16 9.76
C ILE A 228 -13.47 14.67 9.52
N ALA A 229 -13.64 15.14 8.27
CA ALA A 229 -13.61 16.58 7.96
C ALA A 229 -14.71 17.40 8.65
N ASN A 230 -15.83 16.78 9.03
CA ASN A 230 -16.98 17.44 9.65
C ASN A 230 -17.24 16.97 11.10
N SER A 231 -16.31 16.22 11.67
CA SER A 231 -16.32 15.84 13.08
C SER A 231 -15.80 16.99 13.97
N SER A 232 -15.94 16.87 15.27
CA SER A 232 -15.33 17.76 16.25
C SER A 232 -14.69 16.97 17.38
N SER A 233 -13.93 17.63 18.24
CA SER A 233 -13.46 17.05 19.51
C SER A 233 -14.61 16.59 20.43
N THR A 234 -15.85 16.99 20.14
CA THR A 234 -17.05 16.61 20.89
C THR A 234 -17.86 15.50 20.22
N GLY A 235 -17.43 14.98 19.05
CA GLY A 235 -17.99 13.76 18.48
C GLY A 235 -18.15 13.71 16.96
N LEU A 236 -18.78 12.63 16.52
CA LEU A 236 -19.09 12.31 15.13
C LEU A 236 -20.40 12.96 14.67
N LEU A 237 -20.57 13.05 13.35
CA LEU A 237 -21.86 13.34 12.72
C LEU A 237 -22.92 12.28 13.12
N ASN A 238 -24.17 12.69 13.29
CA ASN A 238 -25.29 11.77 13.56
C ASN A 238 -25.57 10.82 12.39
N ASN A 239 -25.29 11.26 11.16
CA ASN A 239 -25.40 10.46 9.94
C ASN A 239 -24.61 11.12 8.81
N VAL A 240 -24.38 10.35 7.76
CA VAL A 240 -23.79 10.81 6.50
C VAL A 240 -24.60 10.29 5.31
N ASN A 241 -24.70 11.12 4.27
CA ASN A 241 -25.30 10.73 3.00
C ASN A 241 -24.24 10.13 2.10
N VAL A 242 -24.33 8.82 1.85
CA VAL A 242 -23.45 8.09 0.96
C VAL A 242 -24.11 7.96 -0.41
N ARG A 243 -23.48 8.57 -1.41
CA ARG A 243 -23.89 8.49 -2.81
C ARG A 243 -23.13 7.38 -3.52
N PRO A 244 -23.68 6.71 -4.54
CA PRO A 244 -22.89 5.79 -5.36
C PRO A 244 -21.63 6.48 -5.89
N TRP A 245 -20.49 5.80 -5.82
CA TRP A 245 -19.18 6.33 -6.22
C TRP A 245 -19.21 6.89 -7.63
N LYS A 246 -19.84 6.16 -8.56
CA LYS A 246 -20.02 6.57 -9.95
C LYS A 246 -20.67 7.96 -10.11
N GLU A 247 -21.51 8.37 -9.16
CA GLU A 247 -22.17 9.68 -9.17
C GLU A 247 -21.28 10.76 -8.55
N ILE A 248 -20.44 10.41 -7.56
CA ILE A 248 -19.46 11.32 -6.97
C ILE A 248 -18.42 11.75 -8.01
N VAL A 249 -17.97 10.80 -8.84
CA VAL A 249 -16.98 11.00 -9.92
C VAL A 249 -17.57 11.25 -11.30
N ALA A 250 -18.90 11.44 -11.41
CA ALA A 250 -19.50 11.91 -12.66
C ALA A 250 -19.03 13.36 -12.94
N LYS A 251 -18.78 13.66 -14.22
CA LYS A 251 -18.47 15.02 -14.70
C LYS A 251 -19.74 15.82 -14.92
#